data_AF-A0AAU2JXW5-F1
#
_entry.id   AF-A0AAU2JXW5-F1
#
_cell.length_a   1.000
_cell.length_b   1.000
_cell.length_c   1.000
_cell.angle_alpha   90.00
_cell.angle_beta   90.00
_cell.angle_gamma   90.00
#
_symmetry.space_group_name_H-M   'P 1'
#
loop_
_entity.id
_entity.type
_entity.pdbx_description
1 polymer ?
#
loop_
_entity_poly.entity_id
_entity_poly.type
_entity_poly.pdbx_seq_one_letter_code
_entity_poly.pdbx_strand_id
1 'polypeptide(L)'
;MTTLGELFDVAVAQLQEAAQTPLTAIGPEERVALIGRVEEVLTQVRKGLGPRAYTPVPTAEERDLTVSERNLQGCLDTATSWLGVARSYVQAPAAEAVGPVGDRIAVAAQAIGAVRDTIGSHLGPDRAPLTPYAYVLRHQAAFDYLTRRYSEVAWTAGSVVHRLAQGVDHPGADEAFAAVRTSLAQASVYARAGSRDASMHLDAFPLALPVVPVQATPADTTDSIPARLGEDSERLSRAAYGALHDRGEQRMSGADFHQLSRWTATTRILTGRLLLHTAAGLPEGPVQDSFKEAAGALRESSQAWKGAAARWVHIVDLSDPREHPALPPPGFDLVRRGQVVQMPATQPHPAVVVSRTTAARVGQLLFGPQWEPEQGPGTPRPAADVLADAGGPGALAASLYRMPSAGWQMAAAAPWAVRRAGASLVADVAGHRPPGWDKNLRFYPVHLREVEKLTAAYSAVMAAEQATAAALLDTARRAGVAVPRALLDASAHRAIAEEQRWAPAQQVQAKPQNLPRAHVPIDLVVGRRPGMSR
;
A
#
# COMPACT_ATOMS: atom_id res chain seq x y z
N MET A 1 -10.60 -4.85 1.01
CA MET A 1 -9.40 -4.52 0.22
C MET A 1 -8.86 -5.84 -0.29
N THR A 2 -8.85 -6.04 -1.60
CA THR A 2 -8.49 -7.32 -2.20
C THR A 2 -7.02 -7.67 -2.00
N THR A 3 -6.73 -8.90 -1.56
CA THR A 3 -5.36 -9.44 -1.41
C THR A 3 -5.09 -10.59 -2.40
N LEU A 4 -3.81 -10.98 -2.54
CA LEU A 4 -3.45 -12.16 -3.34
C LEU A 4 -4.17 -13.43 -2.87
N GLY A 5 -4.23 -13.65 -1.56
CA GLY A 5 -4.93 -14.78 -0.96
C GLY A 5 -6.40 -14.83 -1.35
N GLU A 6 -7.10 -13.70 -1.18
CA GLU A 6 -8.51 -13.57 -1.51
C GLU A 6 -8.77 -13.84 -3.01
N LEU A 7 -7.89 -13.38 -3.91
CA LEU A 7 -8.03 -13.66 -5.35
C LEU A 7 -7.89 -15.15 -5.68
N PHE A 8 -6.91 -15.82 -5.07
CA PHE A 8 -6.75 -17.27 -5.23
C PHE A 8 -7.92 -18.04 -4.61
N ASP A 9 -8.41 -17.63 -3.43
CA ASP A 9 -9.56 -18.25 -2.77
C ASP A 9 -10.84 -18.11 -3.60
N VAL A 10 -11.09 -16.93 -4.18
CA VAL A 10 -12.20 -16.71 -5.11
C VAL A 10 -12.08 -17.62 -6.32
N ALA A 11 -10.90 -17.71 -6.95
CA ALA A 11 -10.70 -18.57 -8.11
C ALA A 11 -10.96 -20.05 -7.78
N VAL A 12 -10.45 -20.53 -6.64
CA VAL A 12 -10.66 -21.91 -6.19
C VAL A 12 -12.13 -22.17 -5.87
N ALA A 13 -12.80 -21.28 -5.12
CA ALA A 13 -14.21 -21.44 -4.76
C ALA A 13 -15.11 -21.50 -6.01
N GLN A 14 -14.91 -20.60 -6.97
CA GLN A 14 -15.70 -20.57 -8.21
C GLN A 14 -15.51 -21.85 -9.06
N LEU A 15 -14.27 -22.36 -9.16
CA LEU A 15 -14.00 -23.63 -9.84
C LEU A 15 -14.58 -24.84 -9.09
N GLN A 16 -14.58 -24.81 -7.75
CA GLN A 16 -15.20 -25.86 -6.94
C GLN A 16 -16.71 -25.89 -7.13
N GLU A 17 -17.39 -24.74 -7.09
CA GLU A 17 -18.82 -24.65 -7.37
C GLU A 17 -19.16 -25.10 -8.80
N ALA A 18 -18.33 -24.71 -9.79
CA ALA A 18 -18.46 -25.19 -11.16
C ALA A 18 -18.33 -26.72 -11.25
N ALA A 19 -17.36 -27.32 -10.56
CA ALA A 19 -17.14 -28.77 -10.54
C ALA A 19 -18.26 -29.55 -9.83
N GLN A 20 -18.96 -28.94 -8.87
CA GLN A 20 -20.09 -29.55 -8.15
C GLN A 20 -21.40 -29.48 -8.94
N THR A 21 -21.48 -28.60 -9.94
CA THR A 21 -22.70 -28.46 -10.75
C THR A 21 -22.86 -29.69 -11.69
N PRO A 22 -24.04 -30.34 -11.73
CA PRO A 22 -24.29 -31.44 -12.66
C PRO A 22 -24.26 -30.99 -14.13
N LEU A 23 -23.48 -31.67 -14.96
CA LEU A 23 -23.33 -31.38 -16.40
C LEU A 23 -23.78 -32.55 -17.30
N THR A 24 -24.49 -33.54 -16.76
CA THR A 24 -24.84 -34.77 -17.48
C THR A 24 -25.80 -34.56 -18.66
N ALA A 25 -26.47 -33.42 -18.72
CA ALA A 25 -27.46 -33.10 -19.76
C ALA A 25 -27.01 -31.98 -20.72
N ILE A 26 -25.76 -31.49 -20.62
CA ILE A 26 -25.28 -30.41 -21.50
C ILE A 26 -25.00 -30.95 -22.91
N GLY A 27 -25.37 -30.15 -23.91
CA GLY A 27 -25.08 -30.45 -25.31
C GLY A 27 -23.59 -30.35 -25.65
N PRO A 28 -23.17 -30.87 -26.81
CA PRO A 28 -21.77 -30.85 -27.23
C PRO A 28 -21.25 -29.42 -27.47
N GLU A 29 -22.09 -28.49 -27.92
CA GLU A 29 -21.73 -27.08 -28.16
C GLU A 29 -21.36 -26.34 -26.86
N GLU A 30 -22.18 -26.52 -25.82
CA GLU A 30 -21.93 -25.97 -24.47
C GLU A 30 -20.66 -26.60 -23.86
N ARG A 31 -20.44 -27.90 -24.07
CA ARG A 31 -19.24 -28.60 -23.61
C ARG A 31 -17.97 -28.03 -24.26
N VAL A 32 -17.98 -27.77 -25.56
CA VAL A 32 -16.86 -27.12 -26.27
C VAL A 32 -16.60 -25.71 -25.73
N ALA A 33 -17.66 -24.94 -25.45
CA ALA A 33 -17.51 -23.61 -24.86
C ALA A 33 -16.87 -23.66 -23.45
N LEU A 34 -17.30 -24.62 -22.61
CA LEU A 34 -16.73 -24.83 -21.28
C LEU A 34 -15.26 -25.28 -21.31
N ILE A 35 -14.88 -26.13 -22.28
CA ILE A 35 -13.46 -26.47 -22.51
C ILE A 35 -12.64 -25.20 -22.77
N GLY A 36 -13.13 -24.30 -23.63
CA GLY A 36 -12.46 -23.03 -23.92
C GLY A 36 -12.30 -22.14 -22.68
N ARG A 37 -13.27 -22.14 -21.77
CA ARG A 37 -13.17 -21.42 -20.48
C ARG A 37 -12.13 -22.03 -19.54
N VAL A 38 -12.02 -23.35 -19.51
CA VAL A 38 -10.95 -24.03 -18.74
C VAL A 38 -9.58 -23.71 -19.34
N GLU A 39 -9.43 -23.73 -20.66
CA GLU A 39 -8.20 -23.31 -21.35
C GLU A 39 -7.81 -21.87 -21.02
N GLU A 40 -8.79 -20.97 -20.86
CA GLU A 40 -8.58 -19.59 -20.41
C GLU A 40 -7.97 -19.55 -19.00
N VAL A 41 -8.51 -20.32 -18.05
CA VAL A 41 -7.95 -20.45 -16.69
C VAL A 41 -6.51 -20.96 -16.74
N LEU A 42 -6.24 -22.06 -17.45
CA LEU A 42 -4.89 -22.63 -17.57
C LEU A 42 -3.92 -21.63 -18.21
N THR A 43 -4.40 -20.86 -19.18
CA THR A 43 -3.62 -19.78 -19.81
C THR A 43 -3.27 -18.68 -18.81
N GLN A 44 -4.21 -18.27 -17.95
CA GLN A 44 -3.92 -17.27 -16.91
C GLN A 44 -2.94 -17.79 -15.87
N VAL A 45 -3.09 -19.06 -15.44
CA VAL A 45 -2.11 -19.72 -14.56
C VAL A 45 -0.72 -19.71 -15.20
N ARG A 46 -0.61 -20.11 -16.47
CA ARG A 46 0.67 -20.12 -17.20
C ARG A 46 1.29 -18.73 -17.34
N LYS A 47 0.48 -17.70 -17.61
CA LYS A 47 0.93 -16.29 -17.66
C LYS A 47 1.44 -15.77 -16.31
N GLY A 48 1.06 -16.42 -15.21
CA GLY A 48 1.56 -16.16 -13.87
C GLY A 48 2.93 -16.79 -13.58
N LEU A 49 3.41 -17.70 -14.44
CA LEU A 49 4.72 -18.36 -14.31
C LEU A 49 5.79 -17.58 -15.09
N GLY A 50 6.79 -17.04 -14.38
CA GLY A 50 7.90 -16.27 -14.98
C GLY A 50 7.48 -15.05 -15.85
N PRO A 51 8.44 -14.31 -16.45
CA PRO A 51 9.80 -14.03 -15.96
C PRO A 51 9.79 -12.95 -14.86
N ARG A 52 10.80 -13.00 -13.99
CA ARG A 52 10.88 -12.28 -12.69
C ARG A 52 11.51 -10.90 -12.83
N ALA A 53 11.07 -10.12 -13.81
CA ALA A 53 11.50 -8.73 -13.98
C ALA A 53 10.83 -7.82 -12.93
N TYR A 54 11.03 -8.14 -11.64
CA TYR A 54 10.71 -7.28 -10.50
C TYR A 54 11.79 -6.19 -10.31
N THR A 55 12.77 -6.16 -11.22
CA THR A 55 13.82 -5.17 -11.33
C THR A 55 14.01 -4.71 -12.78
N PRO A 56 14.56 -3.50 -12.98
CA PRO A 56 14.96 -3.03 -14.31
C PRO A 56 16.03 -3.92 -14.98
N VAL A 57 16.85 -4.63 -14.19
CA VAL A 57 17.87 -5.57 -14.66
C VAL A 57 17.73 -6.88 -13.89
N PRO A 58 17.01 -7.89 -14.43
CA PRO A 58 16.80 -9.14 -13.72
C PRO A 58 18.11 -9.91 -13.53
N THR A 59 18.33 -10.42 -12.33
CA THR A 59 19.44 -11.35 -12.02
C THR A 59 19.32 -12.66 -12.81
N ALA A 60 20.39 -13.46 -12.88
CA ALA A 60 20.33 -14.77 -13.55
C ALA A 60 19.27 -15.68 -12.90
N GLU A 61 19.22 -15.68 -11.57
CA GLU A 61 18.17 -16.35 -10.81
C GLU A 61 16.78 -15.78 -11.14
N GLU A 62 16.61 -14.47 -11.32
CA GLU A 62 15.34 -13.87 -11.73
C GLU A 62 14.91 -14.22 -13.19
N ARG A 63 15.80 -14.77 -14.03
CA ARG A 63 15.50 -15.12 -15.43
C ARG A 63 14.99 -16.55 -15.61
N ASP A 64 15.41 -17.47 -14.76
CA ASP A 64 15.14 -18.90 -14.94
C ASP A 64 13.98 -19.38 -14.08
N LEU A 65 13.07 -20.16 -14.67
CA LEU A 65 12.02 -20.85 -13.92
C LEU A 65 12.63 -21.84 -12.91
N THR A 66 12.07 -21.87 -11.70
CA THR A 66 12.40 -22.90 -10.72
C THR A 66 12.02 -24.27 -11.25
N VAL A 67 12.59 -25.33 -10.64
CA VAL A 67 12.20 -26.71 -10.96
C VAL A 67 10.69 -26.91 -10.81
N SER A 68 10.10 -26.36 -9.73
CA SER A 68 8.67 -26.43 -9.44
C SER A 68 7.83 -25.72 -10.51
N GLU A 69 8.21 -24.52 -10.93
CA GLU A 69 7.51 -23.79 -12.00
C GLU A 69 7.65 -24.49 -13.36
N ARG A 70 8.83 -25.05 -13.69
CA ARG A 70 9.02 -25.84 -14.92
C ARG A 70 8.14 -27.08 -14.95
N ASN A 71 8.06 -27.79 -13.82
CA ASN A 71 7.20 -28.98 -13.71
C ASN A 71 5.73 -28.59 -13.84
N LEU A 72 5.29 -27.51 -13.18
CA LEU A 72 3.94 -26.98 -13.30
C LEU A 72 3.64 -26.59 -14.76
N GLN A 73 4.53 -25.86 -15.42
CA GLN A 73 4.38 -25.49 -16.82
C GLN A 73 4.26 -26.72 -17.73
N GLY A 74 5.13 -27.73 -17.57
CA GLY A 74 5.06 -28.96 -18.35
C GLY A 74 3.74 -29.72 -18.18
N CYS A 75 3.20 -29.77 -16.97
CA CYS A 75 1.87 -30.33 -16.70
C CYS A 75 0.76 -29.50 -17.37
N LEU A 76 0.83 -28.16 -17.31
CA LEU A 76 -0.16 -27.29 -17.95
C LEU A 76 -0.15 -27.42 -19.48
N ASP A 77 1.03 -27.52 -20.10
CA ASP A 77 1.18 -27.70 -21.55
C ASP A 77 0.63 -29.06 -21.99
N THR A 78 0.90 -30.12 -21.21
CA THR A 78 0.33 -31.45 -21.43
C THR A 78 -1.19 -31.45 -21.31
N ALA A 79 -1.73 -30.83 -20.25
CA ALA A 79 -3.17 -30.69 -20.05
C ALA A 79 -3.84 -29.91 -21.19
N THR A 80 -3.25 -28.80 -21.64
CA THR A 80 -3.78 -28.00 -22.75
C THR A 80 -3.81 -28.81 -24.05
N SER A 81 -2.74 -29.58 -24.34
CA SER A 81 -2.69 -30.46 -25.51
C SER A 81 -3.83 -31.49 -25.50
N TRP A 82 -4.05 -32.17 -24.37
CA TRP A 82 -5.12 -33.15 -24.23
C TRP A 82 -6.52 -32.53 -24.24
N LEU A 83 -6.71 -31.29 -23.75
CA LEU A 83 -7.97 -30.56 -23.91
C LEU A 83 -8.28 -30.30 -25.39
N GLY A 84 -7.26 -29.96 -26.19
CA GLY A 84 -7.38 -29.82 -27.64
C GLY A 84 -7.81 -31.13 -28.32
N VAL A 85 -7.28 -32.27 -27.86
CA VAL A 85 -7.69 -33.62 -28.32
C VAL A 85 -9.13 -33.94 -27.90
N ALA A 86 -9.52 -33.67 -26.65
CA ALA A 86 -10.90 -33.87 -26.21
C ALA A 86 -11.88 -33.04 -27.05
N ARG A 87 -11.53 -31.77 -27.30
CA ARG A 87 -12.31 -30.85 -28.15
C ARG A 87 -12.46 -31.37 -29.59
N SER A 88 -11.41 -31.93 -30.17
CA SER A 88 -11.45 -32.46 -31.55
C SER A 88 -12.31 -33.72 -31.70
N TYR A 89 -12.58 -34.44 -30.60
CA TYR A 89 -13.52 -35.56 -30.58
C TYR A 89 -14.98 -35.15 -30.34
N VAL A 90 -15.24 -34.03 -29.65
CA VAL A 90 -16.61 -33.53 -29.44
C VAL A 90 -17.20 -32.93 -30.73
N GLN A 91 -16.38 -32.34 -31.60
CA GLN A 91 -16.73 -31.87 -32.95
C GLN A 91 -18.00 -31.00 -33.05
N ALA A 92 -18.13 -30.01 -32.17
CA ALA A 92 -19.25 -29.06 -32.19
C ALA A 92 -18.76 -27.59 -32.23
N PRO A 93 -19.54 -26.67 -32.83
CA PRO A 93 -19.29 -25.24 -32.68
C PRO A 93 -19.45 -24.82 -31.21
N ALA A 94 -18.69 -23.84 -30.75
CA ALA A 94 -18.82 -23.34 -29.38
C ALA A 94 -20.11 -22.52 -29.25
N ALA A 95 -20.94 -22.84 -28.25
CA ALA A 95 -22.11 -22.03 -27.91
C ALA A 95 -21.68 -20.62 -27.43
N GLU A 96 -22.44 -19.59 -27.80
CA GLU A 96 -22.20 -18.20 -27.33
C GLU A 96 -22.62 -18.00 -25.87
N ALA A 97 -23.69 -18.67 -25.43
CA ALA A 97 -24.16 -18.65 -24.05
C ALA A 97 -23.65 -19.89 -23.30
N VAL A 98 -22.83 -19.69 -22.26
CA VAL A 98 -22.11 -20.77 -21.55
C VAL A 98 -22.73 -21.09 -20.17
N GLY A 99 -23.91 -20.52 -19.90
CA GLY A 99 -24.65 -20.73 -18.66
C GLY A 99 -23.89 -20.31 -17.38
N PRO A 100 -24.48 -20.56 -16.21
CA PRO A 100 -23.90 -20.13 -14.93
C PRO A 100 -22.56 -20.82 -14.63
N VAL A 101 -22.31 -22.03 -15.15
CA VAL A 101 -21.04 -22.74 -14.96
C VAL A 101 -19.92 -22.05 -15.74
N GLY A 102 -20.18 -21.62 -16.98
CA GLY A 102 -19.25 -20.83 -17.77
C GLY A 102 -18.90 -19.51 -17.10
N ASP A 103 -19.90 -18.83 -16.52
CA ASP A 103 -19.69 -17.57 -15.80
C ASP A 103 -18.78 -17.74 -14.59
N ARG A 104 -18.96 -18.81 -13.79
CA ARG A 104 -18.07 -19.12 -12.66
C ARG A 104 -16.63 -19.38 -13.09
N ILE A 105 -16.43 -20.16 -14.16
CA ILE A 105 -15.08 -20.43 -14.69
C ILE A 105 -14.45 -19.13 -15.21
N ALA A 106 -15.22 -18.25 -15.85
CA ALA A 106 -14.76 -16.95 -16.31
C ALA A 106 -14.37 -16.03 -15.14
N VAL A 107 -15.16 -15.99 -14.06
CA VAL A 107 -14.80 -15.25 -12.82
C VAL A 107 -13.51 -15.80 -12.22
N ALA A 108 -13.31 -17.12 -12.21
CA ALA A 108 -12.06 -17.71 -11.77
C ALA A 108 -10.87 -17.26 -12.64
N ALA A 109 -11.01 -17.28 -13.97
CA ALA A 109 -9.97 -16.80 -14.88
C ALA A 109 -9.65 -15.30 -14.64
N GLN A 110 -10.66 -14.47 -14.40
CA GLN A 110 -10.50 -13.05 -14.08
C GLN A 110 -9.76 -12.85 -12.75
N ALA A 111 -10.12 -13.62 -11.71
CA ALA A 111 -9.45 -13.54 -10.41
C ALA A 111 -7.95 -13.92 -10.51
N ILE A 112 -7.62 -14.93 -11.30
CA ILE A 112 -6.22 -15.30 -11.58
C ILE A 112 -5.50 -14.25 -12.44
N GLY A 113 -6.18 -13.63 -13.41
CA GLY A 113 -5.64 -12.47 -14.11
C GLY A 113 -5.31 -11.32 -13.16
N ALA A 114 -6.21 -11.03 -12.22
CA ALA A 114 -6.05 -9.98 -11.22
C ALA A 114 -4.89 -10.23 -10.23
N VAL A 115 -4.45 -11.49 -10.02
CA VAL A 115 -3.23 -11.79 -9.23
C VAL A 115 -2.02 -11.13 -9.87
N ARG A 116 -1.88 -11.26 -11.20
CA ARG A 116 -0.78 -10.63 -11.95
C ARG A 116 -0.89 -9.10 -11.91
N ASP A 117 -2.09 -8.56 -12.04
CA ASP A 117 -2.30 -7.10 -11.97
C ASP A 117 -1.98 -6.57 -10.56
N THR A 118 -2.35 -7.33 -9.53
CA THR A 118 -2.00 -7.04 -8.14
C THR A 118 -0.49 -6.99 -7.96
N ILE A 119 0.23 -8.03 -8.37
CA ILE A 119 1.71 -8.04 -8.36
C ILE A 119 2.29 -6.87 -9.17
N GLY A 120 1.78 -6.65 -10.38
CA GLY A 120 2.23 -5.61 -11.31
C GLY A 120 2.03 -4.21 -10.78
N SER A 121 0.98 -3.97 -9.97
CA SER A 121 0.68 -2.66 -9.39
C SER A 121 1.78 -2.12 -8.47
N HIS A 122 2.63 -3.00 -7.92
CA HIS A 122 3.77 -2.64 -7.08
C HIS A 122 5.01 -2.23 -7.87
N LEU A 123 4.95 -2.28 -9.20
CA LEU A 123 6.06 -2.02 -10.12
C LEU A 123 5.72 -0.85 -11.06
N GLY A 124 6.73 -0.03 -11.36
CA GLY A 124 6.64 1.07 -12.32
C GLY A 124 6.67 0.60 -13.77
N PRO A 125 6.48 1.51 -14.73
CA PRO A 125 6.62 1.22 -16.16
C PRO A 125 7.99 0.63 -16.53
N ASP A 126 9.03 1.02 -15.81
CA ASP A 126 10.41 0.54 -15.90
C ASP A 126 10.70 -0.70 -15.03
N ARG A 127 9.66 -1.28 -14.43
CA ARG A 127 9.73 -2.36 -13.43
C ARG A 127 10.44 -1.98 -12.13
N ALA A 128 10.72 -0.71 -11.88
CA ALA A 128 11.23 -0.29 -10.58
C ALA A 128 10.16 -0.47 -9.49
N PRO A 129 10.52 -0.89 -8.28
CA PRO A 129 9.59 -0.90 -7.15
C PRO A 129 8.91 0.46 -6.93
N LEU A 130 7.59 0.43 -6.71
CA LEU A 130 6.77 1.58 -6.30
C LEU A 130 6.33 1.53 -4.83
N THR A 131 6.51 0.38 -4.19
CA THR A 131 6.13 0.14 -2.79
C THR A 131 7.20 -0.73 -2.13
N PRO A 132 7.30 -0.76 -0.79
CA PRO A 132 8.27 -1.61 -0.12
C PRO A 132 7.91 -3.10 -0.17
N TYR A 133 6.67 -3.43 -0.54
CA TYR A 133 6.22 -4.82 -0.66
C TYR A 133 6.77 -5.52 -1.91
N ALA A 134 7.16 -4.75 -2.95
CA ALA A 134 7.77 -5.32 -4.15
C ALA A 134 9.03 -6.14 -3.85
N TYR A 135 9.77 -5.80 -2.78
CA TYR A 135 10.95 -6.55 -2.35
C TYR A 135 10.63 -7.94 -1.83
N VAL A 136 9.45 -8.11 -1.22
CA VAL A 136 9.03 -9.43 -0.71
C VAL A 136 8.85 -10.41 -1.87
N LEU A 137 8.45 -9.93 -3.05
CA LEU A 137 8.30 -10.72 -4.27
C LEU A 137 9.64 -11.09 -4.94
N ARG A 138 10.78 -10.70 -4.37
CA ARG A 138 12.12 -11.04 -4.90
C ARG A 138 12.73 -12.29 -4.25
N HIS A 139 12.09 -12.85 -3.24
CA HIS A 139 12.60 -14.01 -2.51
C HIS A 139 12.02 -15.33 -3.02
N GLN A 140 12.81 -16.40 -2.94
CA GLN A 140 12.37 -17.75 -3.35
C GLN A 140 11.06 -18.20 -2.67
N ALA A 141 10.92 -17.91 -1.37
CA ALA A 141 9.71 -18.22 -0.60
C ALA A 141 8.43 -17.58 -1.18
N ALA A 142 8.55 -16.48 -1.93
CA ALA A 142 7.44 -15.86 -2.63
C ALA A 142 7.04 -16.62 -3.89
N PHE A 143 8.02 -17.08 -4.65
CA PHE A 143 7.78 -17.91 -5.83
C PHE A 143 7.19 -19.26 -5.44
N ASP A 144 7.64 -19.82 -4.32
CA ASP A 144 7.08 -21.05 -3.76
C ASP A 144 5.61 -20.88 -3.38
N TYR A 145 5.24 -19.76 -2.75
CA TYR A 145 3.83 -19.42 -2.46
C TYR A 145 3.00 -19.33 -3.74
N LEU A 146 3.45 -18.55 -4.73
CA LEU A 146 2.71 -18.38 -6.00
C LEU A 146 2.56 -19.72 -6.73
N THR A 147 3.64 -20.49 -6.86
CA THR A 147 3.62 -21.81 -7.51
C THR A 147 2.64 -22.76 -6.82
N ARG A 148 2.64 -22.76 -5.48
CA ARG A 148 1.68 -23.53 -4.70
C ARG A 148 0.24 -23.13 -5.01
N ARG A 149 -0.10 -21.84 -4.92
CA ARG A 149 -1.48 -21.35 -5.14
C ARG A 149 -1.94 -21.54 -6.59
N TYR A 150 -1.07 -21.31 -7.57
CA TYR A 150 -1.36 -21.61 -8.98
C TYR A 150 -1.63 -23.11 -9.21
N SER A 151 -0.92 -23.99 -8.52
CA SER A 151 -1.17 -25.42 -8.61
C SER A 151 -2.49 -25.87 -7.97
N GLU A 152 -2.96 -25.18 -6.93
CA GLU A 152 -4.26 -25.44 -6.30
C GLU A 152 -5.41 -25.06 -7.23
N VAL A 153 -5.24 -23.97 -7.99
CA VAL A 153 -6.17 -23.57 -9.06
C VAL A 153 -6.16 -24.61 -10.18
N ALA A 154 -4.98 -25.03 -10.64
CA ALA A 154 -4.84 -26.05 -11.68
C ALA A 154 -5.48 -27.39 -11.26
N TRP A 155 -5.27 -27.82 -10.01
CA TRP A 155 -5.93 -28.99 -9.43
C TRP A 155 -7.46 -28.87 -9.48
N THR A 156 -7.98 -27.73 -9.03
CA THR A 156 -9.43 -27.48 -9.01
C THR A 156 -10.02 -27.44 -10.41
N ALA A 157 -9.32 -26.84 -11.37
CA ALA A 157 -9.69 -26.89 -12.79
C ALA A 157 -9.77 -28.34 -13.31
N GLY A 158 -8.87 -29.23 -12.86
CA GLY A 158 -8.94 -30.67 -13.16
C GLY A 158 -10.23 -31.34 -12.65
N SER A 159 -10.83 -30.83 -11.57
CA SER A 159 -12.12 -31.31 -11.07
C SER A 159 -13.28 -30.86 -11.97
N VAL A 160 -13.21 -29.65 -12.53
CA VAL A 160 -14.16 -29.19 -13.56
C VAL A 160 -14.04 -30.04 -14.83
N VAL A 161 -12.82 -30.31 -15.28
CA VAL A 161 -12.54 -31.22 -16.42
C VAL A 161 -13.11 -32.61 -16.18
N HIS A 162 -12.95 -33.16 -14.97
CA HIS A 162 -13.57 -34.43 -14.61
C HIS A 162 -15.09 -34.39 -14.76
N ARG A 163 -15.72 -33.28 -14.37
CA ARG A 163 -17.16 -33.10 -14.53
C ARG A 163 -17.57 -32.99 -16.01
N LEU A 164 -16.74 -32.33 -16.83
CA LEU A 164 -16.91 -32.24 -18.29
C LEU A 164 -16.72 -33.58 -19.02
N ALA A 165 -16.10 -34.59 -18.41
CA ALA A 165 -16.04 -35.93 -18.98
C ALA A 165 -17.37 -36.69 -18.82
N GLN A 166 -18.19 -36.33 -17.84
CA GLN A 166 -19.42 -37.06 -17.53
C GLN A 166 -20.45 -36.86 -18.66
N GLY A 167 -20.93 -37.96 -19.22
CA GLY A 167 -21.86 -37.94 -20.36
C GLY A 167 -21.20 -37.70 -21.72
N VAL A 168 -19.89 -37.95 -21.85
CA VAL A 168 -19.24 -38.09 -23.16
C VAL A 168 -19.21 -39.56 -23.54
N ASP A 169 -19.83 -39.91 -24.66
CA ASP A 169 -19.89 -41.31 -25.12
C ASP A 169 -18.68 -41.73 -25.96
N HIS A 170 -17.87 -40.78 -26.44
CA HIS A 170 -16.70 -41.06 -27.28
C HIS A 170 -15.50 -41.53 -26.44
N PRO A 171 -15.00 -42.78 -26.58
CA PRO A 171 -13.93 -43.31 -25.73
C PRO A 171 -12.64 -42.49 -25.76
N GLY A 172 -12.24 -42.02 -26.95
CA GLY A 172 -11.05 -41.17 -27.08
C GLY A 172 -11.18 -39.79 -26.42
N ALA A 173 -12.41 -39.30 -26.21
CA ALA A 173 -12.63 -38.04 -25.51
C ALA A 173 -12.58 -38.25 -23.99
N ASP A 174 -13.15 -39.34 -23.49
CA ASP A 174 -13.05 -39.73 -22.07
C ASP A 174 -11.58 -39.95 -21.66
N GLU A 175 -10.82 -40.69 -22.47
CA GLU A 175 -9.37 -40.88 -22.28
C GLU A 175 -8.61 -39.55 -22.24
N ALA A 176 -8.92 -38.63 -23.18
CA ALA A 176 -8.31 -37.31 -23.22
C ALA A 176 -8.64 -36.50 -21.96
N PHE A 177 -9.90 -36.45 -21.53
CA PHE A 177 -10.28 -35.77 -20.28
C PHE A 177 -9.61 -36.38 -19.04
N ALA A 178 -9.47 -37.71 -18.99
CA ALA A 178 -8.76 -38.40 -17.92
C ALA A 178 -7.25 -38.04 -17.90
N ALA A 179 -6.62 -37.92 -19.07
CA ALA A 179 -5.23 -37.49 -19.20
C ALA A 179 -5.05 -36.02 -18.73
N VAL A 180 -5.97 -35.12 -19.11
CA VAL A 180 -5.97 -33.73 -18.61
C VAL A 180 -6.03 -33.70 -17.09
N ARG A 181 -7.02 -34.39 -16.49
CA ARG A 181 -7.19 -34.46 -15.04
C ARG A 181 -5.93 -34.97 -14.35
N THR A 182 -5.33 -36.02 -14.89
CA THR A 182 -4.11 -36.63 -14.33
C THR A 182 -2.93 -35.66 -14.38
N SER A 183 -2.76 -34.94 -15.49
CA SER A 183 -1.69 -33.96 -15.63
C SER A 183 -1.85 -32.78 -14.67
N LEU A 184 -3.07 -32.24 -14.53
CA LEU A 184 -3.37 -31.18 -13.57
C LEU A 184 -3.25 -31.66 -12.12
N ALA A 185 -3.57 -32.93 -11.86
CA ALA A 185 -3.36 -33.55 -10.56
C ALA A 185 -1.87 -33.63 -10.18
N GLN A 186 -1.06 -34.06 -11.13
CA GLN A 186 0.40 -34.18 -11.00
C GLN A 186 1.06 -32.80 -10.78
N ALA A 187 0.53 -31.74 -11.39
CA ALA A 187 0.98 -30.38 -11.20
C ALA A 187 0.94 -29.95 -9.71
N SER A 188 -0.13 -30.29 -9.00
CA SER A 188 -0.28 -29.99 -7.56
C SER A 188 0.69 -30.79 -6.69
N VAL A 189 0.97 -32.04 -7.06
CA VAL A 189 1.98 -32.86 -6.36
C VAL A 189 3.36 -32.22 -6.46
N TYR A 190 3.77 -31.81 -7.67
CA TYR A 190 5.08 -31.17 -7.88
C TYR A 190 5.19 -29.83 -7.15
N ALA A 191 4.15 -29.00 -7.20
CA ALA A 191 4.16 -27.73 -6.51
C ALA A 191 4.27 -27.91 -4.99
N ARG A 192 3.49 -28.82 -4.38
CA ARG A 192 3.57 -29.12 -2.93
C ARG A 192 4.94 -29.65 -2.52
N ALA A 193 5.58 -30.46 -3.36
CA ALA A 193 6.92 -30.98 -3.09
C ALA A 193 7.97 -29.87 -3.09
N GLY A 194 7.83 -28.90 -4.01
CA GLY A 194 8.79 -27.81 -4.19
C GLY A 194 8.49 -26.52 -3.43
N SER A 195 7.37 -26.42 -2.71
CA SER A 195 6.93 -25.20 -2.03
C SER A 195 6.88 -25.34 -0.49
N ARG A 196 7.77 -26.14 0.10
CA ARG A 196 7.78 -26.39 1.56
C ARG A 196 8.09 -25.13 2.37
N ASP A 197 8.92 -24.25 1.80
CA ASP A 197 9.36 -23.01 2.43
C ASP A 197 8.54 -21.79 1.96
N ALA A 198 7.34 -22.02 1.41
CA ALA A 198 6.45 -20.97 0.92
C ALA A 198 6.08 -19.96 2.04
N SER A 199 6.24 -18.67 1.75
CA SER A 199 5.85 -17.61 2.68
C SER A 199 4.34 -17.38 2.64
N MET A 200 3.61 -18.03 3.54
CA MET A 200 2.15 -17.89 3.64
C MET A 200 1.68 -16.47 3.99
N HIS A 201 2.58 -15.56 4.40
CA HIS A 201 2.25 -14.16 4.66
C HIS A 201 1.93 -13.35 3.39
N LEU A 202 2.32 -13.85 2.22
CA LEU A 202 1.94 -13.26 0.93
C LEU A 202 0.45 -13.35 0.64
N ASP A 203 -0.28 -14.15 1.40
CA ASP A 203 -1.74 -14.16 1.37
C ASP A 203 -2.34 -12.78 1.65
N ALA A 204 -1.69 -12.00 2.52
CA ALA A 204 -2.07 -10.63 2.86
C ALA A 204 -1.44 -9.55 1.95
N PHE A 205 -0.78 -9.96 0.84
CA PHE A 205 -0.17 -9.03 -0.11
C PHE A 205 -1.27 -8.20 -0.80
N PRO A 206 -1.25 -6.87 -0.65
CA PRO A 206 -2.34 -6.00 -1.09
C PRO A 206 -2.24 -5.66 -2.57
N LEU A 207 -3.28 -5.00 -3.11
CA LEU A 207 -3.16 -4.16 -4.30
C LEU A 207 -2.48 -2.82 -3.94
N ALA A 208 -1.46 -2.42 -4.70
CA ALA A 208 -0.84 -1.10 -4.55
C ALA A 208 -1.72 0.00 -5.15
N LEU A 209 -2.43 0.72 -4.28
CA LEU A 209 -3.29 1.82 -4.68
C LEU A 209 -2.48 3.04 -5.15
N PRO A 210 -2.91 3.76 -6.19
CA PRO A 210 -2.25 4.99 -6.63
C PRO A 210 -2.41 6.10 -5.58
N VAL A 211 -1.39 6.97 -5.51
CA VAL A 211 -1.37 8.12 -4.60
C VAL A 211 -2.21 9.25 -5.19
N VAL A 212 -3.54 9.12 -5.09
CA VAL A 212 -4.51 10.11 -5.55
C VAL A 212 -5.28 10.70 -4.36
N PRO A 213 -5.70 11.98 -4.44
CA PRO A 213 -6.49 12.58 -3.37
C PRO A 213 -7.86 11.91 -3.32
N VAL A 214 -8.15 11.25 -2.20
CA VAL A 214 -9.48 10.69 -1.90
C VAL A 214 -9.99 11.45 -0.68
N GLN A 215 -11.17 12.06 -0.79
CA GLN A 215 -11.80 12.76 0.32
C GLN A 215 -12.80 11.84 1.02
N ALA A 216 -12.92 11.98 2.33
CA ALA A 216 -14.03 11.39 3.07
C ALA A 216 -15.31 12.13 2.67
N THR A 217 -16.39 11.38 2.47
CA THR A 217 -17.69 11.99 2.17
C THR A 217 -18.69 11.69 3.28
N PRO A 218 -19.68 12.57 3.54
CA PRO A 218 -20.77 12.26 4.46
C PRO A 218 -21.65 11.09 4.01
N ALA A 219 -21.52 10.66 2.75
CA ALA A 219 -22.21 9.50 2.19
C ALA A 219 -21.46 8.19 2.44
N ASP A 220 -20.21 8.24 2.95
CA ASP A 220 -19.45 7.05 3.30
C ASP A 220 -20.15 6.35 4.47
N THR A 221 -20.56 5.10 4.28
CA THR A 221 -21.16 4.29 5.35
C THR A 221 -20.11 3.95 6.41
N THR A 222 -20.48 3.99 7.68
CA THR A 222 -19.53 3.86 8.79
C THR A 222 -18.92 2.46 8.90
N ASP A 223 -19.65 1.43 8.47
CA ASP A 223 -19.18 0.04 8.32
C ASP A 223 -18.09 -0.12 7.24
N SER A 224 -18.01 0.78 6.26
CA SER A 224 -16.97 0.77 5.23
C SER A 224 -15.65 1.42 5.69
N ILE A 225 -15.70 2.21 6.77
CA ILE A 225 -14.55 3.00 7.25
C ILE A 225 -13.31 2.13 7.54
N PRO A 226 -13.39 0.99 8.25
CA PRO A 226 -12.23 0.14 8.52
C PRO A 226 -11.49 -0.28 7.24
N ALA A 227 -12.23 -0.65 6.19
CA ALA A 227 -11.66 -0.98 4.89
C ALA A 227 -11.00 0.24 4.23
N ARG A 228 -11.65 1.40 4.27
CA ARG A 228 -11.12 2.68 3.73
C ARG A 228 -9.85 3.14 4.44
N LEU A 229 -9.75 2.96 5.76
CA LEU A 229 -8.51 3.24 6.51
C LEU A 229 -7.36 2.34 6.05
N GLY A 230 -7.66 1.08 5.70
CA GLY A 230 -6.71 0.19 5.07
C GLY A 230 -6.21 0.73 3.73
N GLU A 231 -7.13 1.15 2.85
CA GLU A 231 -6.78 1.74 1.56
C GLU A 231 -5.94 3.03 1.68
N ASP A 232 -6.27 3.91 2.63
CA ASP A 232 -5.47 5.11 2.89
C ASP A 232 -4.06 4.77 3.36
N SER A 233 -3.93 3.75 4.21
CA SER A 233 -2.63 3.28 4.67
C SER A 233 -1.77 2.75 3.51
N GLU A 234 -2.36 2.05 2.53
CA GLU A 234 -1.62 1.64 1.32
C GLU A 234 -1.17 2.83 0.48
N ARG A 235 -2.03 3.84 0.31
CA ARG A 235 -1.66 5.08 -0.42
C ARG A 235 -0.54 5.83 0.29
N LEU A 236 -0.59 5.93 1.61
CA LEU A 236 0.45 6.56 2.42
C LEU A 236 1.76 5.75 2.42
N SER A 237 1.68 4.42 2.44
CA SER A 237 2.84 3.53 2.27
C SER A 237 3.54 3.75 0.93
N ARG A 238 2.77 3.78 -0.17
CA ARG A 238 3.30 4.08 -1.51
C ARG A 238 3.92 5.49 -1.58
N ALA A 239 3.26 6.48 -0.97
CA ALA A 239 3.77 7.85 -0.92
C ALA A 239 5.09 7.93 -0.13
N ALA A 240 5.18 7.26 1.02
CA ALA A 240 6.40 7.17 1.82
C ALA A 240 7.54 6.51 1.03
N TYR A 241 7.25 5.43 0.30
CA TYR A 241 8.25 4.77 -0.53
C TYR A 241 8.73 5.65 -1.69
N GLY A 242 7.81 6.35 -2.36
CA GLY A 242 8.13 7.36 -3.37
C GLY A 242 8.99 8.50 -2.81
N ALA A 243 8.69 8.96 -1.60
CA ALA A 243 9.50 9.94 -0.88
C ALA A 243 10.87 9.38 -0.47
N LEU A 244 11.00 8.10 -0.11
CA LEU A 244 12.30 7.51 0.19
C LEU A 244 13.20 7.48 -1.06
N HIS A 245 12.64 7.11 -2.22
CA HIS A 245 13.41 6.82 -3.44
C HIS A 245 13.42 7.94 -4.49
N ASP A 246 12.76 9.07 -4.24
CA ASP A 246 12.61 10.17 -5.20
C ASP A 246 11.92 9.74 -6.52
N ARG A 247 10.94 8.84 -6.41
CA ARG A 247 10.22 8.23 -7.55
C ARG A 247 8.78 8.72 -7.71
N GLY A 248 8.35 9.68 -6.90
CA GLY A 248 7.02 10.27 -7.01
C GLY A 248 6.93 11.22 -8.21
N GLU A 249 5.78 11.24 -8.90
CA GLU A 249 5.46 12.26 -9.90
C GLU A 249 5.51 13.68 -9.29
N GLN A 250 5.17 13.77 -8.00
CA GLN A 250 5.29 14.98 -7.19
C GLN A 250 6.22 14.71 -6.00
N ARG A 251 7.23 15.56 -5.81
CA ARG A 251 8.11 15.49 -4.65
C ARG A 251 7.41 16.09 -3.44
N MET A 252 7.54 15.44 -2.28
CA MET A 252 7.08 16.02 -1.01
C MET A 252 8.01 17.15 -0.57
N SER A 253 7.42 18.32 -0.35
CA SER A 253 8.08 19.51 0.19
C SER A 253 8.13 19.51 1.72
N GLY A 254 8.89 20.44 2.30
CA GLY A 254 8.85 20.68 3.75
C GLY A 254 7.45 21.02 4.27
N ALA A 255 6.66 21.79 3.51
CA ALA A 255 5.28 22.11 3.85
C ALA A 255 4.39 20.84 3.87
N ASP A 256 4.59 19.89 2.94
CA ASP A 256 3.87 18.61 2.96
C ASP A 256 4.20 17.81 4.22
N PHE A 257 5.47 17.74 4.62
CA PHE A 257 5.89 17.03 5.84
C PHE A 257 5.34 17.68 7.10
N HIS A 258 5.28 19.01 7.16
CA HIS A 258 4.65 19.72 8.27
C HIS A 258 3.16 19.34 8.39
N GLN A 259 2.42 19.41 7.28
CA GLN A 259 0.98 19.09 7.26
C GLN A 259 0.72 17.60 7.53
N LEU A 260 1.48 16.69 6.90
CA LEU A 260 1.42 15.24 7.15
C LEU A 260 1.65 14.93 8.62
N SER A 261 2.63 15.57 9.26
CA SER A 261 2.93 15.36 10.68
C SER A 261 1.78 15.83 11.57
N ARG A 262 1.16 16.98 11.27
CA ARG A 262 0.00 17.50 12.01
C ARG A 262 -1.23 16.62 11.86
N TRP A 263 -1.54 16.18 10.64
CA TRP A 263 -2.68 15.32 10.39
C TRP A 263 -2.48 13.93 10.98
N THR A 264 -1.30 13.34 10.85
CA THR A 264 -0.99 12.04 11.46
C THR A 264 -1.06 12.11 12.98
N ALA A 265 -0.56 13.18 13.61
CA ALA A 265 -0.74 13.39 15.03
C ALA A 265 -2.22 13.44 15.44
N THR A 266 -3.07 14.08 14.63
CA THR A 266 -4.52 14.17 14.84
C THR A 266 -5.18 12.80 14.71
N THR A 267 -4.82 12.03 13.69
CA THR A 267 -5.26 10.64 13.52
C THR A 267 -4.93 9.82 14.77
N ARG A 268 -3.69 9.86 15.27
CA ARG A 268 -3.28 9.06 16.44
C ARG A 268 -4.07 9.42 17.71
N ILE A 269 -4.28 10.70 17.99
CA ILE A 269 -5.06 11.10 19.18
C ILE A 269 -6.54 10.74 19.05
N LEU A 270 -7.13 10.84 17.85
CA LEU A 270 -8.51 10.41 17.59
C LEU A 270 -8.65 8.89 17.75
N THR A 271 -7.70 8.12 17.21
CA THR A 271 -7.68 6.66 17.38
C THR A 271 -7.55 6.29 18.86
N GLY A 272 -6.71 6.99 19.63
CA GLY A 272 -6.59 6.74 21.07
C GLY A 272 -7.91 7.00 21.82
N ARG A 273 -8.62 8.07 21.46
CA ARG A 273 -9.97 8.35 22.01
C ARG A 273 -10.98 7.29 21.62
N LEU A 274 -10.96 6.83 20.36
CA LEU A 274 -11.79 5.75 19.86
C LEU A 274 -11.60 4.47 20.69
N LEU A 275 -10.34 4.08 20.96
CA LEU A 275 -10.05 2.88 21.76
C LEU A 275 -10.45 3.02 23.22
N LEU A 276 -10.25 4.19 23.84
CA LEU A 276 -10.72 4.42 25.21
C LEU A 276 -12.25 4.38 25.31
N HIS A 277 -12.93 4.95 24.31
CA HIS A 277 -14.38 4.94 24.23
C HIS A 277 -14.94 3.53 24.04
N THR A 278 -14.37 2.74 23.14
CA THR A 278 -14.79 1.34 22.97
C THR A 278 -14.44 0.49 24.17
N ALA A 279 -13.30 0.70 24.83
CA ALA A 279 -12.93 0.01 26.06
C ALA A 279 -13.95 0.26 27.19
N ALA A 280 -14.47 1.47 27.34
CA ALA A 280 -15.49 1.77 28.35
C ALA A 280 -16.80 0.98 28.15
N GLY A 281 -17.08 0.54 26.92
CA GLY A 281 -18.24 -0.31 26.59
C GLY A 281 -17.97 -1.82 26.61
N LEU A 282 -16.73 -2.25 26.87
CA LEU A 282 -16.36 -3.67 26.95
C LEU A 282 -16.45 -4.20 28.40
N PRO A 283 -16.72 -5.50 28.58
CA PRO A 283 -16.55 -6.16 29.88
C PRO A 283 -15.10 -6.00 30.39
N GLU A 284 -14.94 -5.91 31.72
CA GLU A 284 -13.62 -5.88 32.34
C GLU A 284 -12.82 -7.13 31.97
N GLY A 285 -11.56 -6.95 31.56
CA GLY A 285 -10.70 -8.05 31.18
C GLY A 285 -9.56 -7.67 30.23
N PRO A 286 -8.80 -8.67 29.75
CA PRO A 286 -7.55 -8.45 29.01
C PRO A 286 -7.70 -7.62 27.72
N VAL A 287 -8.85 -7.72 27.05
CA VAL A 287 -9.13 -6.95 25.82
C VAL A 287 -9.41 -5.47 26.15
N GLN A 288 -10.13 -5.21 27.23
CA GLN A 288 -10.38 -3.84 27.68
C GLN A 288 -9.08 -3.14 28.08
N ASP A 289 -8.22 -3.81 28.84
CA ASP A 289 -6.96 -3.24 29.31
C ASP A 289 -5.97 -3.01 28.16
N SER A 290 -5.88 -3.95 27.21
CA SER A 290 -5.04 -3.75 26.01
C SER A 290 -5.51 -2.60 25.12
N PHE A 291 -6.82 -2.31 25.02
CA PHE A 291 -7.29 -1.07 24.38
C PHE A 291 -6.82 0.19 25.11
N LYS A 292 -6.81 0.21 26.45
CA LYS A 292 -6.30 1.34 27.23
C LYS A 292 -4.79 1.51 27.02
N GLU A 293 -4.03 0.42 27.01
CA GLU A 293 -2.59 0.42 26.73
C GLU A 293 -2.28 0.93 25.31
N ALA A 294 -2.98 0.42 24.30
CA ALA A 294 -2.82 0.86 22.92
C ALA A 294 -3.20 2.33 22.74
N ALA A 295 -4.22 2.82 23.45
CA ALA A 295 -4.54 4.25 23.47
C ALA A 295 -3.42 5.10 24.09
N GLY A 296 -2.72 4.58 25.11
CA GLY A 296 -1.51 5.19 25.68
C GLY A 296 -0.39 5.31 24.64
N ALA A 297 -0.06 4.22 23.95
CA ALA A 297 0.95 4.23 22.88
C ALA A 297 0.60 5.19 21.74
N LEU A 298 -0.69 5.24 21.34
CA LEU A 298 -1.19 6.20 20.34
C LEU A 298 -1.03 7.66 20.79
N ARG A 299 -1.19 7.95 22.08
CA ARG A 299 -0.95 9.28 22.64
C ARG A 299 0.53 9.67 22.53
N GLU A 300 1.43 8.77 22.84
CA GLU A 300 2.89 8.99 22.69
C GLU A 300 3.27 9.19 21.21
N SER A 301 2.73 8.37 20.30
CA SER A 301 2.90 8.54 18.85
C SER A 301 2.37 9.90 18.37
N SER A 302 1.20 10.34 18.84
CA SER A 302 0.67 11.67 18.56
C SER A 302 1.61 12.78 19.02
N GLN A 303 2.19 12.65 20.22
CA GLN A 303 3.15 13.63 20.76
C GLN A 303 4.44 13.67 19.94
N ALA A 304 4.97 12.52 19.52
CA ALA A 304 6.15 12.44 18.67
C ALA A 304 5.90 13.14 17.31
N TRP A 305 4.77 12.87 16.66
CA TRP A 305 4.39 13.54 15.41
C TRP A 305 4.17 15.05 15.57
N LYS A 306 3.56 15.50 16.68
CA LYS A 306 3.49 16.93 17.00
C LYS A 306 4.87 17.55 17.19
N GLY A 307 5.78 16.83 17.84
CA GLY A 307 7.17 17.23 18.01
C GLY A 307 7.88 17.39 16.66
N ALA A 308 7.70 16.45 15.74
CA ALA A 308 8.22 16.54 14.38
C ALA A 308 7.62 17.72 13.60
N ALA A 309 6.29 17.91 13.66
CA ALA A 309 5.62 19.06 13.07
C ALA A 309 6.17 20.40 13.60
N ALA A 310 6.35 20.51 14.92
CA ALA A 310 6.88 21.71 15.56
C ALA A 310 8.28 22.10 15.08
N ARG A 311 9.10 21.14 14.60
CA ARG A 311 10.42 21.43 14.01
C ARG A 311 10.35 22.15 12.67
N TRP A 312 9.24 22.04 11.95
CA TRP A 312 9.02 22.72 10.67
C TRP A 312 8.51 24.15 10.81
N VAL A 313 8.01 24.55 11.98
CA VAL A 313 7.31 25.85 12.19
C VAL A 313 8.13 27.07 11.77
N HIS A 314 9.45 26.99 11.87
CA HIS A 314 10.38 28.06 11.52
C HIS A 314 11.29 27.74 10.33
N ILE A 315 10.96 26.69 9.58
CA ILE A 315 11.73 26.22 8.43
C ILE A 315 10.82 26.21 7.21
N VAL A 316 11.13 27.07 6.26
CA VAL A 316 10.42 27.24 5.01
C VAL A 316 11.17 26.51 3.91
N ASP A 317 10.44 25.73 3.12
CA ASP A 317 10.95 25.24 1.84
C ASP A 317 10.65 26.31 0.78
N LEU A 318 11.69 26.98 0.26
CA LEU A 318 11.51 28.02 -0.75
C LEU A 318 10.91 27.50 -2.06
N SER A 319 10.98 26.19 -2.31
CA SER A 319 10.32 25.58 -3.47
C SER A 319 8.80 25.44 -3.28
N ASP A 320 8.33 25.55 -2.05
CA ASP A 320 6.94 25.37 -1.64
C ASP A 320 6.65 26.10 -0.30
N PRO A 321 6.39 27.42 -0.35
CA PRO A 321 6.16 28.23 0.85
C PRO A 321 4.66 28.32 1.21
N ARG A 322 3.91 27.21 1.13
CA ARG A 322 2.49 27.17 1.53
C ARG A 322 2.29 27.31 3.03
N GLU A 323 3.22 26.74 3.79
CA GLU A 323 3.19 26.74 5.26
C GLU A 323 4.06 27.87 5.81
N HIS A 324 3.82 28.19 7.07
CA HIS A 324 4.29 29.38 7.78
C HIS A 324 5.78 29.74 7.58
N PRO A 325 6.11 31.06 7.56
CA PRO A 325 5.18 32.17 7.62
C PRO A 325 4.45 32.32 6.29
N ALA A 326 3.13 32.52 6.35
CA ALA A 326 2.35 32.95 5.20
C ALA A 326 3.00 34.23 4.65
N LEU A 327 3.70 34.09 3.53
CA LEU A 327 4.31 35.22 2.87
C LEU A 327 3.16 36.10 2.36
N PRO A 328 3.01 37.36 2.81
CA PRO A 328 2.03 38.24 2.19
C PRO A 328 2.38 38.30 0.70
N PRO A 329 1.38 38.16 -0.20
CA PRO A 329 1.65 38.27 -1.63
C PRO A 329 2.38 39.59 -1.89
N PRO A 330 3.44 39.60 -2.70
CA PRO A 330 4.16 40.83 -2.97
C PRO A 330 3.19 41.87 -3.55
N GLY A 331 3.29 43.11 -3.07
CA GLY A 331 2.47 44.20 -3.59
C GLY A 331 2.65 44.34 -5.11
N PHE A 332 1.55 44.61 -5.83
CA PHE A 332 1.51 44.66 -7.29
C PHE A 332 2.64 45.50 -7.91
N ASP A 333 2.99 46.62 -7.27
CA ASP A 333 4.07 47.51 -7.74
C ASP A 333 5.48 46.91 -7.63
N LEU A 334 5.74 46.04 -6.65
CA LEU A 334 7.03 45.37 -6.48
C LEU A 334 7.22 44.26 -7.53
N VAL A 335 6.14 43.56 -7.87
CA VAL A 335 6.13 42.55 -8.95
C VAL A 335 6.30 43.23 -10.31
N ARG A 336 5.56 44.32 -10.57
CA ARG A 336 5.65 45.09 -11.82
C ARG A 336 7.03 45.70 -12.07
N ARG A 337 7.77 46.05 -11.01
CA ARG A 337 9.14 46.58 -11.08
C ARG A 337 10.22 45.49 -11.14
N GLY A 338 9.85 44.21 -11.11
CA GLY A 338 10.80 43.08 -11.10
C GLY A 338 11.60 42.94 -9.80
N GLN A 339 11.16 43.57 -8.71
CA GLN A 339 11.87 43.60 -7.41
C GLN A 339 11.51 42.41 -6.52
N VAL A 340 10.41 41.68 -6.79
CA VAL A 340 10.07 40.47 -6.05
C VAL A 340 9.62 39.39 -7.03
N VAL A 341 10.15 38.18 -6.87
CA VAL A 341 9.65 36.99 -7.57
C VAL A 341 8.49 36.42 -6.74
N GLN A 342 7.31 36.35 -7.34
CA GLN A 342 6.18 35.66 -6.72
C GLN A 342 6.55 34.18 -6.55
N MET A 343 6.46 33.68 -5.32
CA MET A 343 6.71 32.28 -5.04
C MET A 343 5.64 31.41 -5.73
N PRO A 344 6.00 30.23 -6.27
CA PRO A 344 5.02 29.36 -6.91
C PRO A 344 3.99 28.90 -5.88
N ALA A 345 2.71 29.06 -6.20
CA ALA A 345 1.64 28.39 -5.47
C ALA A 345 1.63 26.92 -5.90
N THR A 346 2.06 26.03 -5.01
CA THR A 346 2.04 24.58 -5.24
C THR A 346 0.76 23.99 -4.65
N GLN A 347 0.25 22.91 -5.24
CA GLN A 347 -0.88 22.16 -4.65
C GLN A 347 -0.34 21.17 -3.61
N PRO A 348 -1.08 20.89 -2.50
CA PRO A 348 -0.72 19.85 -1.52
C PRO A 348 -0.41 18.54 -2.22
N HIS A 349 0.70 17.90 -1.83
CA HIS A 349 0.99 16.54 -2.28
C HIS A 349 -0.21 15.66 -1.88
N PRO A 350 -0.71 14.75 -2.74
CA PRO A 350 -1.93 14.00 -2.46
C PRO A 350 -1.91 13.21 -1.14
N ALA A 351 -0.73 12.78 -0.69
CA ALA A 351 -0.55 12.16 0.63
C ALA A 351 -1.01 13.04 1.80
N VAL A 352 -0.87 14.37 1.71
CA VAL A 352 -1.39 15.31 2.71
C VAL A 352 -2.91 15.21 2.78
N VAL A 353 -3.57 15.21 1.61
CA VAL A 353 -5.02 15.07 1.51
C VAL A 353 -5.48 13.73 2.07
N VAL A 354 -4.78 12.64 1.71
CA VAL A 354 -5.05 11.30 2.26
C VAL A 354 -4.89 11.28 3.78
N SER A 355 -3.84 11.89 4.34
CA SER A 355 -3.62 11.94 5.80
C SER A 355 -4.74 12.70 6.53
N ARG A 356 -5.19 13.85 5.99
CA ARG A 356 -6.37 14.56 6.49
C ARG A 356 -7.62 13.70 6.40
N THR A 357 -7.84 13.02 5.27
CA THR A 357 -8.97 12.10 5.06
C THR A 357 -8.97 10.95 6.06
N THR A 358 -7.81 10.37 6.37
CA THR A 358 -7.69 9.34 7.39
C THR A 358 -8.10 9.88 8.78
N ALA A 359 -7.70 11.11 9.13
CA ALA A 359 -8.17 11.76 10.36
C ALA A 359 -9.69 11.95 10.37
N ALA A 360 -10.26 12.41 9.24
CA ALA A 360 -11.71 12.54 9.07
C ALA A 360 -12.41 11.20 9.27
N ARG A 361 -11.97 10.12 8.63
CA ARG A 361 -12.56 8.77 8.73
C ARG A 361 -12.50 8.18 10.14
N VAL A 362 -11.38 8.34 10.85
CA VAL A 362 -11.31 7.92 12.26
C VAL A 362 -12.31 8.70 13.11
N GLY A 363 -12.44 10.01 12.87
CA GLY A 363 -13.45 10.80 13.56
C GLY A 363 -14.88 10.49 13.13
N GLN A 364 -15.13 10.12 11.87
CA GLN A 364 -16.45 9.66 11.41
C GLN A 364 -16.85 8.35 12.06
N LEU A 365 -15.90 7.43 12.24
CA LEU A 365 -16.13 6.20 13.00
C LEU A 365 -16.53 6.52 14.44
N LEU A 366 -15.86 7.49 15.08
CA LEU A 366 -16.10 7.89 16.48
C LEU A 366 -17.36 8.75 16.70
N PHE A 367 -17.57 9.78 15.88
CA PHE A 367 -18.56 10.86 16.08
C PHE A 367 -19.70 10.84 15.06
N GLY A 368 -19.57 10.07 13.97
CA GLY A 368 -20.58 9.93 12.92
C GLY A 368 -20.19 10.55 11.58
N PRO A 369 -20.92 10.20 10.50
CA PRO A 369 -20.50 10.41 9.11
C PRO A 369 -20.30 11.88 8.71
N GLN A 370 -20.95 12.81 9.40
CA GLN A 370 -20.85 14.26 9.12
C GLN A 370 -19.65 14.94 9.79
N TRP A 371 -18.90 14.21 10.62
CA TRP A 371 -17.81 14.80 11.38
C TRP A 371 -16.60 15.14 10.50
N GLU A 372 -16.05 16.33 10.69
CA GLU A 372 -14.80 16.77 10.06
C GLU A 372 -13.77 17.23 11.10
N PRO A 373 -12.46 17.09 10.82
CA PRO A 373 -11.39 17.49 11.75
C PRO A 373 -11.46 18.93 12.24
N GLU A 374 -11.96 19.84 11.40
CA GLU A 374 -12.05 21.27 11.67
C GLU A 374 -13.15 21.63 12.68
N GLN A 375 -14.16 20.76 12.88
CA GLN A 375 -15.31 21.02 13.75
C GLN A 375 -15.00 20.84 15.24
N GLY A 376 -13.84 20.25 15.59
CA GLY A 376 -13.50 19.90 16.96
C GLY A 376 -14.22 18.63 17.46
N PRO A 377 -14.08 18.26 18.74
CA PRO A 377 -14.66 17.02 19.28
C PRO A 377 -16.19 17.05 19.26
N GLY A 378 -16.83 16.02 18.68
CA GLY A 378 -18.28 15.82 18.73
C GLY A 378 -18.72 14.87 19.86
N THR A 379 -20.02 14.57 19.91
CA THR A 379 -20.56 13.51 20.79
C THR A 379 -20.21 12.14 20.20
N PRO A 380 -19.55 11.24 20.96
CA PRO A 380 -19.24 9.91 20.48
C PRO A 380 -20.51 9.08 20.20
N ARG A 381 -20.50 8.29 19.12
CA ARG A 381 -21.47 7.25 18.83
C ARG A 381 -21.42 6.14 19.88
N PRO A 382 -22.47 5.32 20.07
CA PRO A 382 -22.41 4.15 20.95
C PRO A 382 -21.21 3.24 20.63
N ALA A 383 -20.49 2.80 21.67
CA ALA A 383 -19.32 1.92 21.50
C ALA A 383 -19.68 0.59 20.81
N ALA A 384 -20.89 0.07 21.05
CA ALA A 384 -21.38 -1.14 20.41
C ALA A 384 -21.48 -0.99 18.88
N ASP A 385 -21.97 0.16 18.39
CA ASP A 385 -22.09 0.42 16.95
C ASP A 385 -20.71 0.52 16.30
N VAL A 386 -19.75 1.18 16.96
CA VAL A 386 -18.36 1.27 16.49
C VAL A 386 -17.74 -0.13 16.37
N LEU A 387 -17.94 -0.99 17.37
CA LEU A 387 -17.42 -2.35 17.34
C LEU A 387 -18.13 -3.21 16.30
N ALA A 388 -19.44 -3.04 16.12
CA ALA A 388 -20.21 -3.74 15.08
C ALA A 388 -19.72 -3.37 13.67
N ASP A 389 -19.58 -2.07 13.39
CA ASP A 389 -19.05 -1.54 12.11
C ASP A 389 -17.64 -2.09 11.82
N ALA A 390 -16.84 -2.31 12.87
CA ALA A 390 -15.48 -2.83 12.74
C ALA A 390 -15.38 -4.37 12.67
N GLY A 391 -16.47 -5.11 12.90
CA GLY A 391 -16.45 -6.58 12.99
C GLY A 391 -15.93 -7.13 14.32
N GLY A 392 -15.97 -6.32 15.39
CA GLY A 392 -15.56 -6.68 16.75
C GLY A 392 -14.23 -6.06 17.19
N PRO A 393 -13.83 -6.25 18.47
CA PRO A 393 -12.67 -5.57 19.05
C PRO A 393 -11.35 -5.97 18.39
N GLY A 394 -11.16 -7.24 18.05
CA GLY A 394 -9.95 -7.71 17.38
C GLY A 394 -9.84 -7.21 15.94
N ALA A 395 -10.96 -7.17 15.20
CA ALA A 395 -11.01 -6.66 13.83
C ALA A 395 -10.80 -5.13 13.79
N LEU A 396 -11.30 -4.40 14.79
CA LEU A 396 -10.98 -2.98 14.98
C LEU A 396 -9.46 -2.78 15.18
N ALA A 397 -8.85 -3.50 16.13
CA ALA A 397 -7.41 -3.40 16.37
C ALA A 397 -6.57 -3.74 15.14
N ALA A 398 -6.93 -4.81 14.42
CA ALA A 398 -6.28 -5.24 13.18
C ALA A 398 -6.39 -4.19 12.06
N SER A 399 -7.55 -3.52 11.95
CA SER A 399 -7.76 -2.44 10.96
C SER A 399 -6.92 -1.21 11.31
N LEU A 400 -6.91 -0.82 12.58
CA LEU A 400 -6.18 0.37 13.06
C LEU A 400 -4.65 0.18 13.00
N TYR A 401 -4.14 -1.04 13.11
CA TYR A 401 -2.71 -1.39 13.02
C TYR A 401 -2.02 -0.89 11.74
N ARG A 402 -2.75 -0.83 10.62
CA ARG A 402 -2.16 -0.43 9.33
C ARG A 402 -1.69 1.03 9.32
N MET A 403 -2.34 1.88 10.12
CA MET A 403 -2.01 3.31 10.19
C MET A 403 -0.62 3.59 10.80
N PRO A 404 -0.25 3.08 11.99
CA PRO A 404 1.11 3.24 12.52
C PRO A 404 2.16 2.53 11.67
N SER A 405 1.83 1.44 10.98
CA SER A 405 2.72 0.80 9.99
C SER A 405 3.08 1.77 8.85
N ALA A 406 2.09 2.39 8.21
CA ALA A 406 2.31 3.42 7.18
C ALA A 406 3.00 4.67 7.75
N GLY A 407 2.66 5.07 8.99
CA GLY A 407 3.29 6.18 9.70
C GLY A 407 4.78 5.96 9.93
N TRP A 408 5.18 4.74 10.31
CA TRP A 408 6.58 4.36 10.44
C TRP A 408 7.35 4.54 9.12
N GLN A 409 6.78 4.07 8.01
CA GLN A 409 7.40 4.18 6.69
C GLN A 409 7.57 5.64 6.27
N MET A 410 6.57 6.49 6.54
CA MET A 410 6.66 7.93 6.28
C MET A 410 7.74 8.59 7.13
N ALA A 411 7.84 8.24 8.41
CA ALA A 411 8.88 8.74 9.30
C ALA A 411 10.29 8.26 8.86
N ALA A 412 10.41 7.04 8.34
CA ALA A 412 11.65 6.53 7.76
C ALA A 412 12.05 7.26 6.47
N ALA A 413 11.08 7.71 5.67
CA ALA A 413 11.31 8.46 4.43
C ALA A 413 11.65 9.94 4.66
N ALA A 414 11.09 10.55 5.71
CA ALA A 414 11.21 11.99 5.95
C ALA A 414 12.67 12.51 6.03
N PRO A 415 13.62 11.85 6.72
CA PRO A 415 15.02 12.28 6.75
C PRO A 415 15.67 12.42 5.36
N TRP A 416 15.30 11.55 4.42
CA TRP A 416 15.82 11.59 3.05
C TRP A 416 15.25 12.76 2.28
N ALA A 417 13.95 13.00 2.39
CA ALA A 417 13.32 14.13 1.74
C ALA A 417 13.85 15.47 2.28
N VAL A 418 14.09 15.56 3.59
CA VAL A 418 14.71 16.73 4.24
C VAL A 418 16.10 17.00 3.68
N ARG A 419 16.94 15.96 3.59
CA ARG A 419 18.30 16.08 3.03
C ARG A 419 18.28 16.52 1.57
N ARG A 420 17.32 16.05 0.77
CA ARG A 420 17.16 16.46 -0.63
C ARG A 420 16.65 17.89 -0.79
N ALA A 421 15.75 18.34 0.08
CA ALA A 421 15.29 19.72 0.10
C ALA A 421 16.46 20.69 0.41
N GLY A 422 17.28 20.35 1.42
CA GLY A 422 18.62 20.90 1.63
C GLY A 422 18.74 22.42 1.39
N ALA A 423 19.30 22.78 0.24
CA ALA A 423 19.57 24.17 -0.15
C ALA A 423 18.32 25.05 -0.37
N SER A 424 17.12 24.48 -0.53
CA SER A 424 15.87 25.23 -0.58
C SER A 424 15.32 25.60 0.80
N LEU A 425 15.87 25.02 1.87
CA LEU A 425 15.38 25.26 3.23
C LEU A 425 15.98 26.54 3.81
N VAL A 426 15.10 27.42 4.28
CA VAL A 426 15.47 28.66 5.00
C VAL A 426 14.74 28.76 6.33
N ALA A 427 15.36 29.43 7.30
CA ALA A 427 14.76 29.76 8.58
C ALA A 427 14.31 31.22 8.63
N ASP A 428 13.17 31.49 9.27
CA ASP A 428 12.57 32.83 9.37
C ASP A 428 12.79 33.53 10.73
N VAL A 429 13.49 32.86 11.65
CA VAL A 429 13.74 33.35 13.02
C VAL A 429 15.20 33.70 13.28
N ALA A 430 15.40 34.77 14.06
CA ALA A 430 16.73 35.27 14.41
C ALA A 430 17.61 34.25 15.16
N GLY A 431 17.00 33.31 15.91
CA GLY A 431 17.72 32.26 16.63
C GLY A 431 18.42 31.24 15.72
N HIS A 432 18.03 31.16 14.45
CA HIS A 432 18.60 30.24 13.46
C HIS A 432 19.56 30.94 12.49
N ARG A 433 19.82 32.24 12.70
CA ARG A 433 20.73 33.04 11.87
C ARG A 433 22.18 32.58 12.04
N PRO A 434 22.91 32.29 10.95
CA PRO A 434 24.35 32.02 11.03
C PRO A 434 25.14 33.25 11.54
N PRO A 435 26.25 33.04 12.28
CA PRO A 435 27.11 34.13 12.74
C PRO A 435 27.60 35.00 11.57
N GLY A 436 27.59 36.33 11.75
CA GLY A 436 28.10 37.29 10.75
C GLY A 436 27.11 37.70 9.64
N TRP A 437 25.89 37.16 9.63
CA TRP A 437 24.87 37.52 8.65
C TRP A 437 24.07 38.77 9.06
N ASP A 438 23.64 39.55 8.07
CA ASP A 438 22.86 40.78 8.29
C ASP A 438 21.57 40.47 9.07
N LYS A 439 21.29 41.30 10.07
CA LYS A 439 20.11 41.16 10.94
C LYS A 439 18.81 41.57 10.23
N ASN A 440 18.90 42.24 9.09
CA ASN A 440 17.76 42.73 8.33
C ASN A 440 17.19 41.71 7.35
N LEU A 441 17.84 40.55 7.17
CA LEU A 441 17.33 39.53 6.27
C LEU A 441 16.09 38.86 6.84
N ARG A 442 15.09 38.67 5.98
CA ARG A 442 13.85 37.96 6.32
C ARG A 442 14.07 36.47 6.53
N PHE A 443 14.98 35.88 5.75
CA PHE A 443 15.27 34.46 5.74
C PHE A 443 16.77 34.21 5.83
N TYR A 444 17.13 33.11 6.48
CA TYR A 444 18.51 32.67 6.66
C TYR A 444 18.65 31.24 6.16
N PRO A 445 19.77 30.85 5.52
CA PRO A 445 20.01 29.44 5.22
C PRO A 445 19.93 28.58 6.48
N VAL A 446 19.25 27.43 6.42
CA VAL A 446 19.16 26.52 7.57
C VAL A 446 20.53 25.95 7.88
N HIS A 447 20.99 26.13 9.11
CA HIS A 447 22.26 25.57 9.58
C HIS A 447 22.18 24.03 9.66
N LEU A 448 23.28 23.32 9.36
CA LEU A 448 23.31 21.84 9.34
C LEU A 448 22.75 21.20 10.62
N ARG A 449 23.07 21.76 11.80
CA ARG A 449 22.52 21.33 13.10
C ARG A 449 20.99 21.36 13.17
N GLU A 450 20.34 22.28 12.49
CA GLU A 450 18.87 22.36 12.45
C GLU A 450 18.29 21.31 11.51
N VAL A 451 18.98 21.01 10.40
CA VAL A 451 18.66 19.86 9.54
C VAL A 451 18.78 18.55 10.33
N GLU A 452 19.87 18.37 11.09
CA GLU A 452 20.07 17.21 11.96
C GLU A 452 18.95 17.06 13.00
N LYS A 453 18.59 18.14 13.72
CA LYS A 453 17.48 18.14 14.68
C LYS A 453 16.15 17.78 14.02
N LEU A 454 15.91 18.26 12.80
CA LEU A 454 14.69 17.98 12.07
C LEU A 454 14.64 16.52 11.62
N THR A 455 15.75 15.95 11.14
CA THR A 455 15.83 14.52 10.83
C THR A 455 15.71 13.64 12.08
N ALA A 456 16.33 14.03 13.19
CA ALA A 456 16.33 13.28 14.44
C ALA A 456 14.94 13.21 15.09
N ALA A 457 14.07 14.20 14.86
CA ALA A 457 12.70 14.18 15.35
C ALA A 457 11.90 12.99 14.80
N TYR A 458 12.17 12.55 13.56
CA TYR A 458 11.49 11.41 12.95
C TYR A 458 11.97 10.06 13.50
N SER A 459 13.16 9.96 14.08
CA SER A 459 13.60 8.74 14.78
C SER A 459 12.72 8.45 16.00
N ALA A 460 12.31 9.49 16.75
CA ALA A 460 11.38 9.36 17.87
C ALA A 460 9.99 8.93 17.39
N VAL A 461 9.55 9.45 16.24
CA VAL A 461 8.29 9.03 15.59
C VAL A 461 8.33 7.56 15.23
N MET A 462 9.41 7.09 14.59
CA MET A 462 9.56 5.67 14.21
C MET A 462 9.43 4.74 15.44
N ALA A 463 10.09 5.07 16.55
CA ALA A 463 10.00 4.27 17.78
C ALA A 463 8.57 4.25 18.35
N ALA A 464 7.91 5.41 18.41
CA ALA A 464 6.54 5.51 18.93
C ALA A 464 5.50 4.80 18.04
N GLU A 465 5.68 4.84 16.71
CA GLU A 465 4.83 4.10 15.77
C GLU A 465 5.03 2.59 15.86
N GLN A 466 6.26 2.11 16.08
CA GLN A 466 6.53 0.69 16.35
C GLN A 466 5.85 0.22 17.63
N ALA A 467 5.95 0.98 18.72
CA ALA A 467 5.29 0.67 19.98
C ALA A 467 3.75 0.64 19.83
N THR A 468 3.20 1.62 19.11
CA THR A 468 1.77 1.68 18.78
C THR A 468 1.31 0.46 17.98
N ALA A 469 2.06 0.13 16.93
CA ALA A 469 1.79 -1.03 16.09
C ALA A 469 1.82 -2.33 16.91
N ALA A 470 2.82 -2.51 17.78
CA ALA A 470 2.92 -3.66 18.66
C ALA A 470 1.74 -3.76 19.64
N ALA A 471 1.32 -2.66 20.26
CA ALA A 471 0.18 -2.65 21.18
C ALA A 471 -1.15 -3.01 20.49
N LEU A 472 -1.37 -2.53 19.26
CA LEU A 472 -2.55 -2.90 18.47
C LEU A 472 -2.54 -4.38 18.06
N LEU A 473 -1.38 -4.92 17.67
CA LEU A 473 -1.24 -6.36 17.39
C LEU A 473 -1.49 -7.21 18.63
N ASP A 474 -0.98 -6.78 19.80
CA ASP A 474 -1.23 -7.47 21.06
C ASP A 474 -2.72 -7.49 21.39
N THR A 475 -3.41 -6.37 21.16
CA THR A 475 -4.85 -6.29 21.38
C THR A 475 -5.62 -7.22 20.44
N ALA A 476 -5.30 -7.21 19.13
CA ALA A 476 -5.92 -8.12 18.16
C ALA A 476 -5.72 -9.59 18.58
N ARG A 477 -4.51 -9.95 19.00
CA ARG A 477 -4.16 -11.29 19.50
C ARG A 477 -4.97 -11.67 20.74
N ARG A 478 -5.11 -10.78 21.72
CA ARG A 478 -5.93 -11.02 22.93
C ARG A 478 -7.41 -11.20 22.62
N ALA A 479 -7.89 -10.55 21.56
CA ALA A 479 -9.24 -10.74 21.04
C ALA A 479 -9.39 -11.95 20.10
N GLY A 480 -8.33 -12.77 19.93
CA GLY A 480 -8.35 -13.98 19.09
C GLY A 480 -8.30 -13.72 17.59
N VAL A 481 -7.93 -12.52 17.15
CA VAL A 481 -7.88 -12.13 15.74
C VAL A 481 -6.43 -12.14 15.24
N ALA A 482 -6.16 -12.94 14.22
CA ALA A 482 -4.87 -12.95 13.54
C ALA A 482 -4.72 -11.70 12.65
N VAL A 483 -3.49 -11.18 12.53
CA VAL A 483 -3.16 -10.07 11.63
C VAL A 483 -2.04 -10.51 10.67
N PRO A 484 -2.34 -11.33 9.64
CA PRO A 484 -1.31 -11.87 8.75
C PRO A 484 -0.48 -10.78 8.06
N ARG A 485 -1.08 -9.62 7.79
CA ARG A 485 -0.42 -8.46 7.20
C ARG A 485 0.79 -7.97 8.01
N ALA A 486 0.80 -8.15 9.33
CA ALA A 486 1.87 -7.65 10.18
C ALA A 486 3.26 -8.24 9.83
N LEU A 487 3.28 -9.48 9.35
CA LEU A 487 4.53 -10.17 8.98
C LEU A 487 5.06 -9.68 7.63
N LEU A 488 4.16 -9.31 6.72
CA LEU A 488 4.51 -8.63 5.48
C LEU A 488 5.09 -7.24 5.76
N ASP A 489 4.44 -6.46 6.63
CA ASP A 489 4.90 -5.13 7.05
C ASP A 489 6.25 -5.20 7.76
N ALA A 490 6.47 -6.17 8.65
CA ALA A 490 7.76 -6.39 9.29
C ALA A 490 8.88 -6.69 8.29
N SER A 491 8.57 -7.44 7.23
CA SER A 491 9.53 -7.76 6.16
C SER A 491 9.83 -6.54 5.30
N ALA A 492 8.81 -5.73 4.97
CA ALA A 492 8.98 -4.45 4.31
C ALA A 492 9.83 -3.46 5.14
N HIS A 493 9.59 -3.36 6.46
CA HIS A 493 10.38 -2.50 7.35
C HIS A 493 11.83 -2.93 7.45
N ARG A 494 12.11 -4.24 7.49
CA ARG A 494 13.48 -4.77 7.43
C ARG A 494 14.18 -4.41 6.13
N ALA A 495 13.51 -4.60 4.98
CA ALA A 495 14.06 -4.24 3.68
C ALA A 495 14.41 -2.74 3.61
N ILE A 496 13.49 -1.86 4.04
CA ILE A 496 13.76 -0.40 4.12
C ILE A 496 14.96 -0.12 5.02
N ALA A 497 15.01 -0.71 6.22
CA ALA A 497 16.09 -0.48 7.16
C ALA A 497 17.44 -1.00 6.66
N GLU A 498 17.46 -2.12 5.94
CA GLU A 498 18.65 -2.65 5.29
C GLU A 498 19.10 -1.70 4.17
N GLU A 499 18.22 -1.29 3.25
CA GLU A 499 18.59 -0.33 2.20
C GLU A 499 19.17 0.98 2.76
N GLN A 500 18.61 1.48 3.87
CA GLN A 500 19.11 2.67 4.55
C GLN A 500 20.51 2.51 5.16
N ARG A 501 20.92 1.29 5.54
CA ARG A 501 22.28 1.00 6.04
C ARG A 501 23.31 0.91 4.93
N TRP A 502 22.88 0.55 3.72
CA TRP A 502 23.75 0.33 2.56
C TRP A 502 23.79 1.49 1.60
N ALA A 503 22.83 2.42 1.65
CA ALA A 503 22.96 3.71 1.00
C ALA A 503 24.21 4.38 1.59
N PRO A 504 25.30 4.54 0.81
CA PRO A 504 26.46 5.23 1.34
C PRO A 504 25.99 6.59 1.83
N ALA A 505 26.63 7.10 2.88
CA ALA A 505 26.74 8.54 3.05
C ALA A 505 27.58 9.09 1.88
N GLN A 506 27.10 8.90 0.64
CA GLN A 506 27.50 9.74 -0.45
C GLN A 506 27.14 11.11 0.07
N GLN A 507 28.19 11.86 0.39
CA GLN A 507 28.14 13.29 0.23
C GLN A 507 27.50 13.49 -1.14
N VAL A 508 26.21 13.82 -1.16
CA VAL A 508 25.67 14.71 -2.15
C VAL A 508 26.31 16.08 -1.82
N GLN A 509 27.64 16.14 -1.87
CA GLN A 509 28.27 17.08 -2.75
C GLN A 509 27.62 16.78 -4.10
N ALA A 510 26.45 17.38 -4.33
CA ALA A 510 26.32 18.09 -5.57
C ALA A 510 27.69 18.73 -5.74
N LYS A 511 28.40 18.43 -6.85
CA LYS A 511 29.31 19.43 -7.42
C LYS A 511 28.64 20.74 -7.09
N PRO A 512 29.28 21.70 -6.38
CA PRO A 512 28.69 23.01 -6.30
C PRO A 512 28.45 23.34 -7.76
N GLN A 513 27.21 23.17 -8.22
CA GLN A 513 26.76 23.89 -9.36
C GLN A 513 27.09 25.26 -8.82
N ASN A 514 28.01 25.93 -9.51
CA ASN A 514 27.90 27.35 -9.64
C ASN A 514 26.52 27.57 -10.28
N LEU A 515 25.43 27.26 -9.54
CA LEU A 515 24.16 27.92 -9.60
C LEU A 515 24.63 29.35 -9.48
N PRO A 516 24.56 30.13 -10.57
CA PRO A 516 25.12 31.47 -10.63
C PRO A 516 24.63 32.14 -9.37
N ARG A 517 25.58 32.36 -8.42
CA ARG A 517 25.34 32.67 -7.00
C ARG A 517 23.87 32.89 -6.81
N ALA A 518 23.07 31.84 -6.51
CA ALA A 518 21.62 31.89 -6.63
C ALA A 518 21.23 33.29 -6.20
N HIS A 519 20.93 34.13 -7.19
CA HIS A 519 20.61 35.50 -6.93
C HIS A 519 19.23 35.24 -6.34
N VAL A 520 19.19 34.99 -5.03
CA VAL A 520 18.17 35.60 -4.21
C VAL A 520 18.28 37.02 -4.71
N PRO A 521 17.31 37.51 -5.49
CA PRO A 521 17.29 38.91 -5.85
C PRO A 521 17.55 39.61 -4.53
N ILE A 522 18.55 40.48 -4.48
CA ILE A 522 18.89 41.20 -3.25
C ILE A 522 17.61 41.87 -2.70
N ASP A 523 16.62 42.08 -3.55
CA ASP A 523 15.30 42.61 -3.26
C ASP A 523 14.30 41.61 -2.59
N LEU A 524 14.48 40.28 -2.68
CA LEU A 524 13.78 39.28 -1.83
C LEU A 524 14.39 39.20 -0.41
N VAL A 525 15.62 39.69 -0.27
CA VAL A 525 16.40 39.76 0.96
C VAL A 525 16.19 41.09 1.70
N VAL A 526 15.73 42.14 0.99
CA VAL A 526 15.54 43.52 1.50
C VAL A 526 14.04 43.86 1.57
N GLY A 527 13.28 43.10 2.37
CA GLY A 527 11.96 43.53 2.82
C GLY A 527 12.09 44.35 4.10
N ARG A 528 12.26 45.68 4.02
CA ARG A 528 12.18 46.55 5.21
C ARG A 528 10.84 46.31 5.92
N ARG A 529 10.88 46.12 7.24
CA ARG A 529 9.67 46.17 8.10
C ARG A 529 8.93 47.48 7.83
N PRO A 530 7.62 47.47 7.54
CA PRO A 530 6.84 48.69 7.58
C PRO A 530 6.73 49.14 9.04
N GLY A 531 7.14 50.37 9.35
CA GLY A 531 6.80 51.01 10.63
C GLY A 531 7.95 51.40 11.58
N MET A 532 9.19 51.57 11.14
CA MET A 532 10.17 52.35 11.92
C MET A 532 10.78 53.46 11.07
N SER A 533 10.22 54.66 11.21
CA SER A 533 10.89 55.91 10.82
C SER A 533 11.97 56.26 11.85
N ARG A 534 13.02 56.93 11.36
CA ARG A 534 14.11 57.49 12.17
C ARG A 534 13.63 58.52 13.17
#